data_AF-A0A416JXK8-F1
#
_entry.id   AF-A0A416JXK8-F1
#
_cell.length_a   1.000
_cell.length_b   1.000
_cell.length_c   1.000
_cell.angle_alpha   90.00
_cell.angle_beta   90.00
_cell.angle_gamma   90.00
#
_symmetry.space_group_name_H-M   'P 1'
#
loop_
_entity.id
_entity.type
_entity.pdbx_description
1 polymer ?
#
loop_
_entity_poly.entity_id
_entity_poly.type
_entity_poly.pdbx_seq_one_letter_code
_entity_poly.pdbx_strand_id
1 'polypeptide(L)'
;MKPYSLKEKIVRSHSLIIAGILIVLELVVFLIVSRIQLVDAAKLNQTLIQTMGAGFDNSVKAFRGQMNFITMSDELQSELRKHPQDETRQLLRKSSLQSAIVMNTLVINELDAAYLYEKDRSLAVYWQKRPTTSDTYPLFAEMPGLIYPDNGAVAMNLYEEQLVFPEKYWI
;
A
#
# COMPACT_ATOMS: atom_id res chain seq x y z
N MET A 1 58.42 36.83 -40.99
CA MET A 1 57.57 35.61 -40.93
C MET A 1 58.48 34.39 -41.07
N LYS A 2 58.66 33.59 -40.01
CA LYS A 2 59.44 32.33 -40.09
C LYS A 2 58.62 31.31 -40.90
N PRO A 3 59.18 30.65 -41.92
CA PRO A 3 58.47 29.62 -42.65
C PRO A 3 58.24 28.43 -41.71
N TYR A 4 56.98 28.14 -41.39
CA TYR A 4 56.61 26.93 -40.65
C TYR A 4 57.10 25.71 -41.43
N SER A 5 57.99 24.94 -40.82
CA SER A 5 58.54 23.69 -41.38
C SER A 5 57.39 22.74 -41.75
N LEU A 6 57.44 22.10 -42.91
CA LEU A 6 56.42 21.14 -43.37
C LEU A 6 56.06 20.10 -42.29
N LYS A 7 57.03 19.72 -41.45
CA LYS A 7 56.83 18.80 -40.33
C LYS A 7 55.79 19.31 -39.32
N GLU A 8 55.77 20.61 -39.03
CA GLU A 8 54.87 21.22 -38.05
C GLU A 8 53.43 21.32 -38.57
N LYS A 9 53.26 21.52 -39.88
CA LYS A 9 51.94 21.48 -40.55
C LYS A 9 51.36 20.05 -40.57
N ILE A 10 52.20 19.05 -40.85
CA ILE A 10 51.78 17.65 -40.87
C ILE A 10 51.38 17.18 -39.47
N VAL A 11 52.17 17.52 -38.44
CA VAL A 11 51.87 17.17 -37.05
C VAL A 11 50.57 17.82 -36.57
N ARG A 12 50.36 19.14 -36.82
CA ARG A 12 49.09 19.80 -36.47
C ARG A 12 47.87 19.19 -37.16
N SER A 13 48.00 18.82 -38.43
CA SER A 13 46.92 18.17 -39.18
C SER A 13 46.56 16.81 -38.60
N HIS A 14 47.56 15.98 -38.30
CA HIS A 14 47.33 14.65 -37.71
C HIS A 14 46.73 14.75 -36.31
N SER A 15 47.20 15.69 -35.48
CA SER A 15 46.62 15.93 -34.15
C SER A 15 45.15 16.39 -34.23
N LEU A 16 44.79 17.22 -35.21
CA LEU A 16 43.40 17.64 -35.43
C LEU A 16 42.50 16.48 -35.87
N ILE A 17 43.01 15.60 -36.74
CA ILE A 17 42.27 14.40 -37.20
C ILE A 17 42.04 13.44 -36.03
N ILE A 18 43.08 13.16 -35.24
CA ILE A 18 42.97 12.27 -34.07
C ILE A 18 42.01 12.85 -33.03
N ALA A 19 42.11 14.16 -32.75
CA ALA A 19 41.18 14.84 -31.84
C ALA A 19 39.72 14.78 -32.36
N GLY A 20 39.51 14.96 -33.66
CA GLY A 20 38.20 14.83 -34.29
C GLY A 20 37.61 13.43 -34.16
N ILE A 21 38.43 12.39 -34.37
CA ILE A 21 38.00 10.99 -34.21
C ILE A 21 37.63 10.70 -32.75
N LEU A 22 38.41 11.20 -31.78
CA LEU A 22 38.10 11.02 -30.36
C LEU A 22 36.76 11.66 -29.97
N ILE A 23 36.50 12.89 -30.42
CA ILE A 23 35.24 13.58 -30.15
C ILE A 23 34.05 12.82 -30.75
N VAL A 24 34.18 12.31 -31.99
CA VAL A 24 33.12 11.54 -32.64
C VAL A 24 32.87 10.23 -31.88
N LEU A 25 33.94 9.55 -31.47
CA LEU A 25 33.83 8.29 -30.72
C LEU A 25 33.15 8.51 -29.37
N GLU A 26 33.53 9.55 -28.64
CA GLU A 26 32.92 9.91 -27.35
C GLU A 26 31.43 10.25 -27.51
N LEU A 27 31.08 10.99 -28.56
CA LEU A 27 29.68 11.34 -28.86
C LEU A 27 28.84 10.10 -29.23
N VAL A 28 29.40 9.16 -30.00
CA VAL A 28 28.73 7.90 -30.34
C VAL A 28 28.52 7.04 -29.10
N VAL A 29 29.54 6.88 -28.26
CA VAL A 29 29.45 6.13 -27.00
C VAL A 29 28.41 6.75 -26.08
N PHE A 30 28.44 8.08 -25.91
CA PHE A 30 27.47 8.81 -25.10
C PHE A 30 26.03 8.58 -25.55
N LEU A 31 25.77 8.64 -26.87
CA LEU A 31 24.43 8.40 -27.42
C LEU A 31 23.95 6.96 -27.18
N ILE A 32 24.81 5.96 -27.39
CA ILE A 32 24.46 4.55 -27.18
C ILE A 32 24.18 4.28 -25.70
N VAL A 33 25.09 4.71 -24.81
CA VAL A 33 24.95 4.51 -23.37
C VAL A 33 23.70 5.20 -22.84
N SER A 34 23.42 6.44 -23.27
CA SER A 34 22.21 7.16 -22.85
C SER A 34 20.93 6.45 -23.28
N ARG A 35 20.89 5.90 -24.50
CA ARG A 35 19.73 5.13 -24.99
C ARG A 35 19.53 3.85 -24.18
N ILE A 36 20.60 3.11 -23.89
CA ILE A 36 20.54 1.89 -23.09
C ILE A 36 20.06 2.22 -21.67
N GLN A 37 20.64 3.23 -21.02
CA GLN A 37 20.24 3.65 -19.67
C GLN A 37 18.76 4.06 -19.59
N LEU A 38 18.25 4.78 -20.59
CA LEU A 38 16.82 5.16 -20.64
C LEU A 38 15.91 3.93 -20.79
N VAL A 39 16.26 2.99 -21.67
CA VAL A 39 15.48 1.76 -21.88
C VAL A 39 15.51 0.86 -20.65
N ASP A 40 16.69 0.71 -20.03
CA ASP A 40 16.85 -0.11 -18.83
C ASP A 40 16.16 0.51 -17.62
N ALA A 41 16.22 1.84 -17.44
CA ALA A 41 15.47 2.54 -16.40
C ALA A 41 13.95 2.39 -16.59
N ALA A 42 13.46 2.48 -17.83
CA ALA A 42 12.03 2.28 -18.13
C ALA A 42 11.60 0.84 -17.83
N LYS A 43 12.39 -0.16 -18.25
CA LYS A 43 12.12 -1.58 -17.96
C LYS A 43 12.18 -1.88 -16.47
N LEU A 44 13.16 -1.32 -15.76
CA LEU A 44 13.31 -1.50 -14.32
C LEU A 44 12.11 -0.93 -13.58
N ASN A 45 11.70 0.30 -13.91
CA ASN A 45 10.50 0.92 -13.32
C ASN A 45 9.24 0.09 -13.61
N GLN A 46 9.06 -0.39 -14.85
CA GLN A 46 7.92 -1.24 -15.19
C GLN A 46 7.93 -2.55 -14.39
N THR A 47 9.11 -3.18 -14.25
CA THR A 47 9.28 -4.42 -13.48
C THR A 47 9.02 -4.17 -11.99
N LEU A 48 9.47 -3.04 -11.46
CA LEU A 48 9.20 -2.61 -10.08
C LEU A 48 7.70 -2.41 -9.87
N ILE A 49 7.02 -1.67 -10.74
CA ILE A 49 5.57 -1.42 -10.66
C ILE A 49 4.81 -2.75 -10.72
N GLN A 50 5.17 -3.65 -11.63
CA GLN A 50 4.53 -4.96 -11.73
C GLN A 50 4.77 -5.83 -10.50
N THR A 51 5.99 -5.83 -9.97
CA THR A 51 6.35 -6.61 -8.78
C THR A 51 5.67 -6.04 -7.54
N MET A 52 5.61 -4.71 -7.41
CA MET A 52 4.89 -4.02 -6.34
C MET A 52 3.38 -4.24 -6.45
N GLY A 53 2.82 -4.19 -7.66
CA GLY A 53 1.39 -4.46 -7.90
C GLY A 53 1.02 -5.89 -7.56
N ALA A 54 1.79 -6.88 -8.04
CA ALA A 54 1.56 -8.29 -7.72
C ALA A 54 1.78 -8.58 -6.22
N GLY A 55 2.77 -7.94 -5.60
CA GLY A 55 3.00 -7.99 -4.16
C GLY A 55 1.81 -7.43 -3.38
N PHE A 56 1.31 -6.27 -3.79
CA PHE A 56 0.15 -5.61 -3.20
C PHE A 56 -1.11 -6.46 -3.33
N ASP A 57 -1.41 -7.00 -4.51
CA ASP A 57 -2.57 -7.88 -4.72
C ASP A 57 -2.51 -9.14 -3.85
N ASN A 58 -1.32 -9.74 -3.72
CA ASN A 58 -1.12 -10.89 -2.84
C ASN A 58 -1.29 -10.52 -1.37
N SER A 59 -0.75 -9.37 -0.95
CA SER A 59 -0.93 -8.84 0.42
C SER A 59 -2.41 -8.55 0.71
N VAL A 60 -3.13 -7.92 -0.22
CA VAL A 60 -4.58 -7.67 -0.10
C VAL A 60 -5.35 -8.98 0.00
N LYS A 61 -5.01 -9.98 -0.82
CA LYS A 61 -5.66 -11.30 -0.77
C LYS A 61 -5.39 -12.03 0.55
N ALA A 62 -4.16 -11.98 1.05
CA ALA A 62 -3.78 -12.55 2.33
C ALA A 62 -4.50 -11.84 3.49
N PHE A 63 -4.53 -10.52 3.47
CA PHE A 63 -5.24 -9.69 4.44
C PHE A 63 -6.75 -9.97 4.42
N ARG A 64 -7.34 -10.06 3.24
CA ARG A 64 -8.76 -10.44 3.07
C ARG A 64 -9.05 -11.82 3.66
N GLY A 65 -8.15 -12.79 3.45
CA GLY A 65 -8.26 -14.12 4.03
C GLY A 65 -8.16 -14.13 5.55
N GLN A 66 -7.23 -13.36 6.11
CA GLN A 66 -7.07 -13.22 7.56
C GLN A 66 -8.29 -12.53 8.17
N MET A 67 -8.78 -11.44 7.59
CA MET A 67 -10.00 -10.79 8.07
C MET A 67 -11.19 -11.73 8.00
N ASN A 68 -11.42 -12.41 6.87
CA ASN A 68 -12.54 -13.34 6.73
C ASN A 68 -12.49 -14.48 7.76
N PHE A 69 -11.28 -14.91 8.17
CA PHE A 69 -11.11 -15.89 9.25
C PHE A 69 -11.52 -15.33 10.62
N ILE A 70 -11.14 -14.09 10.91
CA ILE A 70 -11.48 -13.39 12.15
C ILE A 70 -12.99 -13.14 12.23
N THR A 71 -13.58 -12.68 11.13
CA THR A 71 -14.99 -12.30 11.05
C THR A 71 -15.92 -13.53 11.05
N MET A 72 -15.46 -14.68 10.57
CA MET A 72 -16.16 -15.96 10.69
C MET A 72 -15.90 -16.72 12.00
N SER A 73 -15.13 -16.17 12.95
CA SER A 73 -14.90 -16.88 14.22
C SER A 73 -16.22 -17.13 14.98
N ASP A 74 -16.40 -18.35 15.46
CA ASP A 74 -17.63 -18.78 16.16
C ASP A 74 -17.90 -17.91 17.40
N GLU A 75 -16.85 -17.45 18.09
CA GLU A 75 -16.96 -16.53 19.23
C GLU A 75 -17.57 -15.19 18.81
N LEU A 76 -17.04 -14.55 17.76
CA LEU A 76 -17.55 -13.27 17.27
C LEU A 76 -18.98 -13.40 16.74
N GLN A 77 -19.25 -14.45 15.95
CA GLN A 77 -20.61 -14.76 15.45
C GLN A 77 -21.60 -15.00 16.60
N SER A 78 -21.17 -15.71 17.64
CA SER A 78 -22.03 -16.00 18.81
C SER A 78 -22.38 -14.73 19.60
N GLU A 79 -21.43 -13.81 19.75
CA GLU A 79 -21.64 -12.54 20.45
C GLU A 79 -22.47 -11.56 19.61
N LEU A 80 -22.24 -11.52 18.30
CA LEU A 80 -23.02 -10.67 17.40
C LEU A 80 -24.50 -11.08 17.36
N ARG A 81 -24.82 -12.38 17.45
CA ARG A 81 -26.21 -12.91 17.49
C ARG A 81 -26.94 -12.66 18.82
N LYS A 82 -26.24 -12.31 19.90
CA LYS A 82 -26.89 -12.01 21.18
C LYS A 82 -27.53 -10.62 21.10
N HIS A 83 -28.84 -10.54 21.35
CA HIS A 83 -29.56 -9.28 21.55
C HIS A 83 -29.85 -9.07 23.05
N PRO A 84 -28.90 -8.49 23.81
CA PRO A 84 -29.09 -8.25 25.24
C PRO A 84 -30.17 -7.19 25.49
N GLN A 85 -31.19 -7.57 26.27
CA GLN A 85 -32.30 -6.71 26.67
C GLN A 85 -31.95 -5.73 27.81
N ASP A 86 -30.85 -5.99 28.54
CA ASP A 86 -30.41 -5.21 29.70
C ASP A 86 -29.09 -4.49 29.44
N GLU A 87 -28.94 -3.30 30.02
CA GLU A 87 -27.76 -2.43 29.90
C GLU A 87 -26.46 -3.11 30.39
N THR A 88 -26.53 -3.86 31.49
CA THR A 88 -25.38 -4.64 31.99
C THR A 88 -24.94 -5.74 31.03
N ARG A 89 -25.91 -6.39 30.34
CA ARG A 89 -25.62 -7.42 29.33
C ARG A 89 -25.12 -6.81 28.03
N GLN A 90 -25.53 -5.58 27.70
CA GLN A 90 -24.96 -4.81 26.59
C GLN A 90 -23.49 -4.46 26.83
N LEU A 91 -23.14 -4.01 28.04
CA LEU A 91 -21.75 -3.73 28.40
C LEU A 91 -20.87 -4.99 28.34
N LEU A 92 -21.35 -6.12 28.84
CA LEU A 92 -20.65 -7.41 28.75
C LEU A 92 -20.46 -7.86 27.30
N ARG A 93 -21.48 -7.71 26.44
CA ARG A 93 -21.38 -8.01 25.01
C ARG A 93 -20.34 -7.11 24.34
N LYS A 94 -20.34 -5.80 24.60
CA LYS A 94 -19.32 -4.88 24.06
C LYS A 94 -17.91 -5.27 24.47
N SER A 95 -17.70 -5.62 25.75
CA SER A 95 -16.40 -6.08 26.24
C SER A 95 -15.97 -7.40 25.58
N SER A 96 -16.89 -8.34 25.39
CA SER A 96 -16.63 -9.63 24.74
C SER A 96 -16.27 -9.44 23.26
N LEU A 97 -17.05 -8.64 22.53
CA LEU A 97 -16.77 -8.25 21.13
C LEU A 97 -15.43 -7.54 21.00
N GLN A 98 -15.12 -6.60 21.89
CA GLN A 98 -13.83 -5.92 21.88
C GLN A 98 -12.68 -6.89 22.11
N SER A 99 -12.79 -7.80 23.09
CA SER A 99 -11.77 -8.81 23.35
C SER A 99 -11.57 -9.74 22.16
N ALA A 100 -12.65 -10.21 21.54
CA ALA A 100 -12.60 -11.07 20.35
C ALA A 100 -11.94 -10.34 19.17
N ILE A 101 -12.31 -9.07 18.92
CA ILE A 101 -11.67 -8.24 17.90
C ILE A 101 -10.18 -8.10 18.21
N VAL A 102 -9.80 -7.64 19.40
CA VAL A 102 -8.39 -7.45 19.80
C VAL A 102 -7.57 -8.71 19.61
N MET A 103 -8.04 -9.85 20.13
CA MET A 103 -7.31 -11.10 20.14
C MET A 103 -7.10 -11.63 18.72
N ASN A 104 -8.10 -11.45 17.87
CA ASN A 104 -8.07 -11.87 16.48
C ASN A 104 -7.31 -10.88 15.58
N THR A 105 -7.32 -9.58 15.86
CA THR A 105 -6.61 -8.57 15.06
C THR A 105 -5.16 -8.39 15.47
N LEU A 106 -4.76 -8.81 16.68
CA LEU A 106 -3.39 -8.67 17.16
C LEU A 106 -2.37 -9.37 16.26
N VAL A 107 -2.77 -10.52 15.71
CA VAL A 107 -1.95 -11.35 14.81
C VAL A 107 -1.76 -10.74 13.43
N ILE A 108 -2.56 -9.73 13.06
CA ILE A 108 -2.41 -8.98 11.81
C ILE A 108 -1.49 -7.79 12.08
N ASN A 109 -0.31 -7.77 11.46
CA ASN A 109 0.67 -6.71 11.68
C ASN A 109 0.31 -5.40 10.99
N GLU A 110 -0.41 -5.49 9.88
CA GLU A 110 -0.76 -4.42 8.97
C GLU A 110 -2.09 -3.74 9.34
N LEU A 111 -2.79 -4.22 10.39
CA LEU A 111 -4.02 -3.60 10.86
C LEU A 111 -3.71 -2.51 11.88
N ASP A 112 -4.03 -1.26 11.53
CA ASP A 112 -3.87 -0.11 12.42
C ASP A 112 -5.07 0.07 13.37
N ALA A 113 -6.29 -0.07 12.86
CA ALA A 113 -7.53 0.08 13.63
C ALA A 113 -8.66 -0.82 13.12
N ALA A 114 -9.58 -1.16 14.01
CA ALA A 114 -10.80 -1.92 13.75
C ALA A 114 -12.02 -1.16 14.26
N TYR A 115 -13.04 -1.08 13.41
CA TYR A 115 -14.32 -0.43 13.71
C TYR A 115 -15.44 -1.44 13.51
N LEU A 116 -16.30 -1.58 14.52
CA LEU A 116 -17.52 -2.38 14.43
C LEU A 116 -18.72 -1.44 14.58
N TYR A 117 -19.59 -1.42 13.57
CA TYR A 117 -20.83 -0.65 13.59
C TYR A 117 -22.04 -1.57 13.79
N GLU A 118 -23.02 -1.10 14.55
CA GLU A 118 -24.33 -1.73 14.65
C GLU A 118 -25.19 -1.40 13.41
N LYS A 119 -26.34 -2.08 13.27
CA LYS A 119 -27.27 -1.86 12.14
C LYS A 119 -27.79 -0.43 12.03
N ASP A 120 -27.86 0.27 13.15
CA ASP A 120 -28.30 1.67 13.26
C ASP A 120 -27.19 2.67 12.88
N ARG A 121 -26.04 2.18 12.39
CA ARG A 121 -24.83 2.95 12.04
C ARG A 121 -24.11 3.54 13.25
N SER A 122 -24.49 3.18 14.47
CA SER A 122 -23.77 3.57 15.66
C SER A 122 -22.48 2.75 15.83
N LEU A 123 -21.44 3.38 16.36
CA LEU A 123 -20.17 2.71 16.65
C LEU A 123 -20.32 1.81 17.88
N ALA A 124 -20.22 0.50 17.67
CA ALA A 124 -20.32 -0.52 18.71
C ALA A 124 -19.00 -0.70 19.46
N VAL A 125 -17.91 -0.86 18.69
CA VAL A 125 -16.56 -1.11 19.18
C VAL A 125 -15.55 -0.38 18.31
N TYR A 126 -14.56 0.24 18.96
CA TYR A 126 -13.37 0.80 18.33
C TYR A 126 -12.12 0.22 19.00
N TRP A 127 -11.18 -0.22 18.19
CA TRP A 127 -9.87 -0.68 18.66
C TRP A 127 -8.77 -0.15 17.75
N GLN A 128 -7.65 0.26 18.34
CA GLN A 128 -6.47 0.74 17.63
C GLN A 128 -5.22 0.06 18.19
N LYS A 129 -4.36 -0.44 17.30
CA LYS A 129 -3.17 -1.22 17.68
C LYS A 129 -2.08 -0.35 18.31
N ARG A 130 -1.91 0.89 17.80
CA ARG A 130 -0.95 1.87 18.31
C ARG A 130 -1.67 3.18 18.58
N PRO A 131 -2.20 3.38 19.80
CA PRO A 131 -2.76 4.66 20.17
C PRO A 131 -1.62 5.68 20.29
N THR A 132 -1.50 6.57 19.31
CA THR A 132 -0.70 7.80 19.42
C THR A 132 -1.43 8.74 20.38
N THR A 133 -0.69 9.44 21.24
CA THR A 133 -1.23 10.33 22.28
C THR A 133 -2.10 11.48 21.76
N SER A 134 -2.17 11.70 20.43
CA SER A 134 -3.07 12.66 19.77
C SER A 134 -4.29 12.04 19.09
N ASP A 135 -4.30 10.73 18.80
CA ASP A 135 -5.33 10.06 17.99
C ASP A 135 -6.27 9.19 18.84
N THR A 136 -6.58 9.65 20.05
CA THR A 136 -7.52 8.96 20.94
C THR A 136 -8.98 9.05 20.45
N TYR A 137 -9.24 9.79 19.39
CA TYR A 137 -10.56 9.92 18.78
C TYR A 137 -10.71 8.94 17.61
N PRO A 138 -11.86 8.24 17.50
CA PRO A 138 -12.13 7.40 16.34
C PRO A 138 -12.13 8.27 15.08
N LEU A 139 -11.28 7.95 14.10
CA LEU A 139 -11.28 8.64 12.79
C LEU A 139 -12.65 8.56 12.12
N PHE A 140 -13.34 7.44 12.32
CA PHE A 140 -14.67 7.20 11.80
C PHE A 140 -15.66 7.09 12.97
N ALA A 141 -16.10 8.24 13.49
CA ALA A 141 -17.13 8.29 14.54
C ALA A 141 -18.52 7.90 13.99
N GLU A 142 -18.78 8.23 12.73
CA GLU A 142 -19.96 7.81 11.98
C GLU A 142 -19.56 6.79 10.91
N MET A 143 -20.45 5.83 10.64
CA MET A 143 -20.22 4.79 9.64
C MET A 143 -19.99 5.43 8.25
N PRO A 144 -18.80 5.26 7.65
CA PRO A 144 -18.51 5.84 6.35
C PRO A 144 -19.40 5.23 5.26
N GLY A 145 -19.71 6.01 4.23
CA GLY A 145 -20.52 5.60 3.07
C GLY A 145 -19.80 4.63 2.12
N LEU A 146 -19.30 3.51 2.66
CA LEU A 146 -18.52 2.53 1.91
C LEU A 146 -19.42 1.60 1.09
N ILE A 147 -18.84 1.02 0.04
CA ILE A 147 -19.49 -0.03 -0.74
C ILE A 147 -19.26 -1.36 -0.03
N TYR A 148 -20.36 -1.99 0.38
CA TYR A 148 -20.38 -3.30 1.01
C TYR A 148 -20.85 -4.36 0.00
N PRO A 149 -20.09 -5.44 -0.25
CA PRO A 149 -20.52 -6.52 -1.11
C PRO A 149 -21.76 -7.26 -0.55
N ASP A 150 -22.74 -7.55 -1.41
CA ASP A 150 -23.97 -8.27 -1.02
C ASP A 150 -23.72 -9.72 -0.61
N ASN A 151 -22.57 -10.29 -0.94
CA ASN A 151 -22.19 -11.63 -0.51
C ASN A 151 -21.54 -11.66 0.89
N GLY A 152 -21.45 -10.51 1.58
CA GLY A 152 -20.76 -10.40 2.87
C GLY A 152 -19.24 -10.55 2.77
N ALA A 153 -18.66 -10.54 1.56
CA ALA A 153 -17.22 -10.56 1.42
C ALA A 153 -16.60 -9.23 1.85
N VAL A 154 -15.37 -9.30 2.35
CA VAL A 154 -14.54 -8.13 2.63
C VAL A 154 -14.28 -7.36 1.33
N ALA A 155 -14.73 -6.11 1.21
CA ALA A 155 -14.34 -5.21 0.14
C ALA A 155 -13.03 -4.47 0.47
N MET A 156 -12.46 -3.80 -0.54
CA MET A 156 -11.35 -2.86 -0.36
C MET A 156 -11.83 -1.52 -0.91
N ASN A 157 -11.77 -0.48 -0.10
CA ASN A 157 -12.14 0.88 -0.47
C ASN A 157 -11.04 1.85 -0.02
N LEU A 158 -10.84 2.92 -0.80
CA LEU A 158 -10.03 4.06 -0.37
C LEU A 158 -10.98 5.12 0.20
N TYR A 159 -10.81 5.48 1.46
CA TYR A 159 -11.64 6.48 2.13
C TYR A 159 -10.75 7.39 2.97
N GLU A 160 -10.85 8.71 2.76
CA GLU A 160 -10.02 9.73 3.44
C GLU A 160 -8.52 9.38 3.43
N GLU A 161 -8.01 9.01 2.25
CA GLU A 161 -6.60 8.62 2.01
C GLU A 161 -6.15 7.35 2.76
N GLN A 162 -7.06 6.67 3.46
CA GLN A 162 -6.81 5.40 4.13
C GLN A 162 -7.44 4.22 3.38
N LEU A 163 -6.74 3.09 3.42
CA LEU A 163 -7.21 1.86 2.81
C LEU A 163 -8.09 1.11 3.82
N VAL A 164 -9.38 1.09 3.55
CA VAL A 164 -10.40 0.53 4.46
C VAL A 164 -10.95 -0.76 3.87
N PHE A 165 -11.12 -1.75 4.73
CA PHE A 165 -11.65 -3.05 4.34
C PHE A 165 -13.00 -3.31 5.01
N PRO A 166 -14.12 -2.91 4.39
CA PRO A 166 -15.44 -3.11 4.96
C PRO A 166 -15.98 -4.51 4.71
N GLU A 167 -16.70 -5.04 5.69
CA GLU A 167 -17.46 -6.28 5.62
C GLU A 167 -18.86 -6.06 6.19
N LYS A 168 -19.86 -6.73 5.61
CA LYS A 168 -21.26 -6.65 6.05
C LYS A 168 -21.70 -7.98 6.66
N TYR A 169 -22.12 -7.93 7.92
CA TYR A 169 -22.69 -9.08 8.61
C TYR A 169 -24.21 -9.15 8.40
N TRP A 170 -24.70 -10.33 8.02
CA TRP A 170 -26.12 -10.67 7.95
C TRP A 170 -26.56 -11.29 9.27
N ILE A 171 -26.79 -10.44 10.26
CA ILE A 171 -27.50 -10.79 11.50
C ILE A 171 -28.71 -9.88 11.54
#